data_AF-A0A944PX82-F1
#
_entry.id   AF-A0A944PX82-F1
#
_cell.length_a   1.000
_cell.length_b   1.000
_cell.length_c   1.000
_cell.angle_alpha   90.00
_cell.angle_beta   90.00
_cell.angle_gamma   90.00
#
_symmetry.space_group_name_H-M   'P 1'
#
loop_
_entity.id
_entity.type
_entity.pdbx_description
1 polymer ?
#
loop_
_entity_poly.entity_id
_entity_poly.type
_entity_poly.pdbx_seq_one_letter_code
_entity_poly.pdbx_strand_id
1 'polypeptide(L)' 'MALVTGEVYRRAECGCEITVTKGAALGRGGDQNPTCCSGHPMTKVH' A
#
# COMPACT_ATOMS: atom_id res chain seq x y z
N MET A 1 -4.58 5.02 -7.96
CA MET A 1 -3.66 6.12 -7.58
C MET A 1 -2.34 5.46 -7.23
N ALA A 2 -1.24 5.88 -7.83
CA ALA A 2 0.07 5.26 -7.60
C ALA A 2 0.44 5.34 -6.11
N LEU A 3 1.11 4.31 -5.59
CA LEU A 3 1.71 4.35 -4.26
C LEU A 3 2.71 5.51 -4.18
N VAL A 4 2.64 6.28 -3.09
CA VAL A 4 3.49 7.44 -2.83
C VAL A 4 4.42 7.11 -1.67
N THR A 5 5.70 7.50 -1.80
CA THR A 5 6.67 7.33 -0.72
C THR A 5 6.18 7.99 0.57
N GLY A 6 6.27 7.26 1.69
CA GLY A 6 5.83 7.69 3.01
C GLY A 6 4.42 7.26 3.38
N GLU A 7 3.60 6.78 2.43
CA GLU A 7 2.26 6.28 2.74
C GLU A 7 2.34 5.01 3.61
N VAL A 8 1.42 4.92 4.56
CA VAL A 8 1.29 3.75 5.44
C VAL A 8 -0.02 3.03 5.15
N TYR A 9 0.07 1.72 4.98
CA TYR A 9 -1.09 0.85 4.75
C TYR A 9 -1.18 -0.20 5.84
N ARG A 10 -2.40 -0.43 6.33
CA ARG A 10 -2.68 -1.41 7.38
C ARG A 10 -3.90 -2.26 7.03
N ARG A 11 -3.92 -3.50 7.51
CA ARG A 11 -5.15 -4.32 7.60
C ARG A 11 -5.34 -4.80 9.03
N ALA A 12 -6.50 -4.49 9.62
CA ALA A 12 -6.78 -4.81 11.02
C ALA A 12 -6.88 -6.33 11.28
N GLU A 13 -7.51 -7.07 10.37
CA GLU A 13 -7.80 -8.51 10.55
C GLU A 13 -6.55 -9.37 10.73
N CYS A 14 -5.47 -9.08 9.99
CA CYS A 14 -4.22 -9.83 10.06
C CYS A 14 -3.08 -9.04 10.73
N GLY A 15 -3.31 -7.78 11.09
CA GLY A 15 -2.32 -6.91 11.74
C GLY A 15 -1.15 -6.46 10.87
N CYS A 16 -1.13 -6.79 9.57
CA CYS A 16 -0.05 -6.35 8.68
C CYS A 16 -0.07 -4.83 8.52
N GLU A 17 1.13 -4.26 8.54
CA GLU A 17 1.39 -2.86 8.24
C GLU A 17 2.61 -2.76 7.32
N ILE A 18 2.53 -1.87 6.34
CA ILE A 18 3.64 -1.54 5.44
C ILE A 18 3.79 -0.04 5.30
N THR A 19 5.02 0.40 5.06
CA THR A 19 5.34 1.78 4.68
C THR A 19 5.93 1.78 3.28
N VAL A 20 5.41 2.62 2.39
CA VAL A 20 5.93 2.75 1.03
C VAL A 20 7.28 3.49 1.10
N THR A 21 8.38 2.77 0.90
CA THR A 21 9.72 3.38 0.85
C THR A 21 10.08 3.94 -0.52
N LYS A 22 9.40 3.45 -1.58
CA LYS A 22 9.55 3.93 -2.95
C LYS A 22 8.21 3.90 -3.67
N GLY A 23 7.67 5.08 -3.94
CA GLY A 23 6.45 5.23 -4.73
C GLY A 23 6.67 4.96 -6.22
N ALA A 24 5.56 4.81 -6.95
CA ALA A 24 5.57 4.70 -8.40
C ALA A 24 5.49 6.07 -9.07
N ALA A 25 6.15 6.21 -10.23
CA ALA A 25 6.09 7.44 -11.01
C ALA A 25 4.68 7.66 -11.59
N LEU A 26 4.22 8.91 -11.61
CA LEU A 26 2.90 9.26 -12.15
C LEU A 26 2.75 8.78 -13.60
N GLY A 27 1.63 8.12 -13.89
CA GLY A 27 1.31 7.61 -15.22
C GLY A 27 2.14 6.41 -15.69
N ARG A 28 2.95 5.79 -14.82
CA ARG A 28 3.80 4.63 -15.14
C ARG A 28 3.30 3.30 -14.52
N GLY A 29 2.06 3.27 -14.00
CA GLY A 29 1.50 2.14 -13.27
C GLY A 29 1.80 2.17 -11.76
N GLY A 30 1.73 1.03 -11.08
CA GLY A 30 1.97 0.94 -9.63
C GLY A 30 0.83 1.48 -8.78
N ASP A 31 -0.37 1.51 -9.35
CA ASP A 31 -1.63 1.96 -8.79
C ASP A 31 -2.50 0.81 -8.25
N GLN A 32 -1.96 -0.42 -8.28
CA GLN A 32 -2.54 -1.56 -7.57
C GLN A 32 -2.39 -1.35 -6.06
N ASN A 33 -3.49 -1.54 -5.35
CA ASN A 33 -3.51 -1.44 -3.90
C ASN A 33 -2.68 -2.59 -3.29
N PRO A 34 -1.77 -2.33 -2.34
CA PRO A 34 -1.02 -3.37 -1.66
C PRO A 34 -1.94 -4.40 -1.00
N THR A 35 -1.49 -5.65 -1.04
CA THR A 35 -2.14 -6.77 -0.38
C THR A 35 -1.37 -7.19 0.87
N CYS A 36 -2.11 -7.62 1.88
CA CYS A 36 -1.53 -8.19 3.10
C CYS A 36 -1.03 -9.62 2.87
N CYS A 37 -0.45 -10.25 3.91
CA CYS A 37 0.03 -11.64 3.88
C CYS A 37 -1.03 -12.68 3.47
N SER A 38 -2.31 -12.32 3.59
CA SER A 38 -3.46 -13.17 3.22
C SER A 38 -3.98 -12.89 1.81
N GLY A 39 -3.32 -12.04 1.01
CA GLY A 39 -3.73 -11.68 -0.35
C GLY A 39 -4.88 -10.67 -0.43
N HIS A 40 -5.41 -10.20 0.70
CA HIS A 40 -6.46 -9.19 0.73
C HIS A 40 -5.91 -7.77 0.65
N PRO A 41 -6.64 -6.82 0.04
CA PRO A 41 -6.22 -5.42 -0.06
C PRO A 41 -6.09 -4.76 1.33
N MET A 42 -5.17 -3.81 1.43
CA MET A 42 -4.91 -3.02 2.63
C MET A 42 -5.57 -1.63 2.55
N THR A 43 -5.69 -0.94 3.69
CA THR A 43 -6.26 0.41 3.78
C THR A 43 -5.16 1.41 4.13
N LYS A 44 -5.12 2.54 3.41
CA LYS A 44 -4.20 3.64 3.72
C LYS A 44 -4.61 4.30 5.05
N VAL A 45 -3.65 4.54 5.93
CA VAL A 45 -3.87 5.16 7.25
C VAL A 45 -3.09 6.47 7.46
N HIS A 46 -2.04 6.71 6.67
CA HIS A 46 -1.29 7.97 6.65
C HIS A 46 -0.79 8.27 5.24
#